data_AF-A0A661YLF4-F1
#
_entry.id   AF-A0A661YLF4-F1
#
_cell.length_a   1.000
_cell.length_b   1.000
_cell.length_c   1.000
_cell.angle_alpha   90.00
_cell.angle_beta   90.00
_cell.angle_gamma   90.00
#
_symmetry.space_group_name_H-M   'P 1'
#
loop_
_entity.id
_entity.type
_entity.pdbx_description
1 polymer ?
#
loop_
_entity_poly.entity_id
_entity_poly.type
_entity_poly.pdbx_seq_one_letter_code
_entity_poly.pdbx_strand_id
1 'polypeptide(L)'
;MTSKSTDNQRHEHLFSELIKSCETFCDADELADIRKAYELALNAHGDSMAANGQLNVCHSLEIARSSTDDIGLGAVSIISALLHDIVNKTEVTLEQVRDEFGDTVAHLIEEYAKLSGLNTNRIEVNSVKFRNLFM
;
A
#
# COMPACT_ATOMS: atom_id res chain seq x y z
N MET A 1 9.33 -10.44 -26.92
CA MET A 1 8.91 -9.02 -27.01
C MET A 1 7.43 -8.81 -26.63
N THR A 2 6.78 -9.73 -25.91
CA THR A 2 5.30 -9.71 -25.70
C THR A 2 4.82 -9.42 -24.27
N SER A 3 5.69 -9.38 -23.26
CA SER A 3 5.23 -9.28 -21.86
C SER A 3 4.80 -7.86 -21.45
N LYS A 4 5.46 -6.82 -21.96
CA LYS A 4 5.23 -5.42 -21.53
C LYS A 4 3.81 -4.89 -21.80
N SER A 5 3.12 -5.37 -22.84
CA SER A 5 1.77 -4.88 -23.16
C SER A 5 0.67 -5.47 -22.28
N THR A 6 0.83 -6.70 -21.78
CA THR A 6 -0.15 -7.35 -20.91
C THR A 6 -0.13 -6.81 -19.48
N ASP A 7 1.05 -6.48 -18.97
CA ASP A 7 1.19 -5.98 -17.60
C ASP A 7 0.69 -4.53 -17.45
N ASN A 8 0.87 -3.70 -18.48
CA ASN A 8 0.30 -2.35 -18.49
C ASN A 8 -1.24 -2.37 -18.41
N GLN A 9 -1.88 -3.21 -19.23
CA GLN A 9 -3.35 -3.31 -19.21
C GLN A 9 -3.89 -3.88 -17.90
N ARG A 10 -3.07 -4.65 -17.15
CA ARG A 10 -3.49 -5.30 -15.91
C ARG A 10 -3.60 -4.31 -14.75
N HIS A 11 -2.62 -3.43 -14.57
CA HIS A 11 -2.67 -2.45 -13.49
C HIS A 11 -3.79 -1.43 -13.71
N GLU A 12 -4.04 -1.02 -14.96
CA GLU A 12 -5.14 -0.10 -15.31
C GLU A 12 -6.50 -0.72 -15.00
N HIS A 13 -6.70 -2.00 -15.35
CA HIS A 13 -7.95 -2.70 -15.05
C HIS A 13 -8.17 -2.86 -13.55
N LEU A 14 -7.14 -3.25 -12.79
CA LEU A 14 -7.21 -3.38 -11.33
C LEU A 14 -7.53 -2.05 -10.65
N PHE A 15 -6.91 -0.96 -11.11
CA PHE A 15 -7.16 0.37 -10.57
C PHE A 15 -8.58 0.86 -10.88
N SER A 16 -9.08 0.62 -12.09
CA SER A 16 -10.46 0.96 -12.48
C SER A 16 -11.50 0.25 -11.59
N GLU A 17 -11.29 -1.04 -11.31
CA GLU A 17 -12.17 -1.81 -10.42
C GLU A 17 -12.08 -1.32 -8.97
N LEU A 18 -10.87 -0.95 -8.50
CA LEU A 18 -10.68 -0.38 -7.17
C LEU A 18 -11.45 0.94 -7.01
N ILE A 19 -11.32 1.86 -7.97
CA ILE A 19 -12.02 3.16 -7.94
C ILE A 19 -13.54 2.95 -7.90
N LYS A 20 -14.09 2.07 -8.74
CA LYS A 20 -15.54 1.77 -8.70
C LYS A 20 -16.01 1.27 -7.33
N SER A 21 -15.20 0.44 -6.67
CA SER A 21 -15.51 -0.02 -5.31
C SER A 21 -15.53 1.17 -4.35
N CYS A 22 -14.51 2.03 -4.42
CA CYS A 22 -14.34 3.20 -3.57
C CYS A 22 -15.43 4.25 -3.76
N GLU A 23 -15.99 4.41 -4.97
CA GLU A 23 -17.11 5.33 -5.24
C GLU A 23 -18.35 5.06 -4.37
N THR A 24 -18.46 3.85 -3.80
CA THR A 24 -19.59 3.46 -2.95
C THR A 24 -19.46 4.01 -1.51
N PHE A 25 -18.26 4.38 -1.07
CA PHE A 25 -17.99 4.72 0.33
C PHE A 25 -17.01 5.88 0.58
N CYS A 26 -16.30 6.37 -0.45
CA CYS A 26 -15.38 7.51 -0.37
C CYS A 26 -15.98 8.77 -0.98
N ASP A 27 -15.56 9.94 -0.49
CA ASP A 27 -15.86 11.25 -1.07
C ASP A 27 -14.98 11.56 -2.30
N ALA A 28 -15.29 12.63 -3.03
CA ALA A 28 -14.56 13.03 -4.23
C ALA A 28 -13.10 13.42 -3.92
N ASP A 29 -12.85 14.01 -2.75
CA ASP A 29 -11.51 14.40 -2.31
C ASP A 29 -10.64 13.16 -2.02
N GLU A 30 -11.22 12.17 -1.32
CA GLU A 30 -10.59 10.88 -1.04
C GLU A 30 -10.28 10.09 -2.32
N LEU A 31 -11.20 10.09 -3.29
CA LEU A 31 -10.97 9.48 -4.60
C LEU A 31 -9.84 10.17 -5.38
N ALA A 32 -9.70 11.50 -5.22
CA ALA A 32 -8.60 12.25 -5.82
C ALA A 32 -7.26 11.86 -5.16
N ASP A 33 -7.22 11.67 -3.85
CA ASP A 33 -6.01 11.22 -3.16
C ASP A 33 -5.62 9.78 -3.49
N ILE A 34 -6.59 8.87 -3.63
CA ILE A 34 -6.32 7.50 -4.13
C ILE A 34 -5.69 7.53 -5.53
N ARG A 35 -6.16 8.43 -6.42
CA ARG A 35 -5.57 8.61 -7.75
C ARG A 35 -4.14 9.13 -7.68
N LYS A 36 -3.88 10.17 -6.86
CA LYS A 36 -2.52 10.69 -6.65
C LYS A 36 -1.59 9.61 -6.10
N ALA A 37 -2.04 8.85 -5.10
CA ALA A 37 -1.26 7.77 -4.50
C ALA A 37 -0.91 6.69 -5.54
N TYR A 38 -1.85 6.35 -6.42
CA TYR A 38 -1.61 5.44 -7.52
C TYR A 38 -0.60 5.98 -8.54
N GLU A 39 -0.72 7.24 -8.95
CA GLU A 39 0.24 7.87 -9.86
C GLU A 39 1.64 7.97 -9.25
N LEU A 40 1.73 8.30 -7.96
CA LEU A 40 2.98 8.32 -7.21
C LEU A 40 3.60 6.93 -7.16
N ALA A 41 2.80 5.89 -6.89
CA ALA A 41 3.26 4.51 -6.88
C ALA A 41 3.75 4.05 -8.27
N LEU A 42 3.04 4.43 -9.33
CA LEU A 42 3.43 4.12 -10.71
C LEU A 42 4.74 4.81 -11.09
N ASN A 43 4.89 6.10 -10.75
CA ASN A 43 6.10 6.87 -11.00
C ASN A 43 7.30 6.36 -10.20
N ALA A 44 7.09 6.01 -8.92
CA ALA A 44 8.13 5.52 -8.03
C ALA A 44 8.60 4.11 -8.41
N HIS A 45 7.69 3.24 -8.84
CA HIS A 45 8.06 1.90 -9.31
C HIS A 45 8.62 1.91 -10.74
N GLY A 46 8.26 2.89 -11.57
CA GLY A 46 8.75 3.01 -12.95
C GLY A 46 8.50 1.73 -13.76
N ASP A 47 9.56 1.17 -14.35
CA ASP A 47 9.55 -0.12 -15.08
C ASP A 47 10.03 -1.29 -14.18
N SER A 48 10.11 -1.08 -12.86
CA SER A 48 10.62 -2.09 -11.92
C SER A 48 9.64 -3.25 -11.75
N MET A 49 10.11 -4.43 -12.12
CA MET A 49 9.39 -5.69 -11.93
C MET A 49 9.77 -6.36 -10.60
N ALA A 50 8.79 -6.92 -9.92
CA ALA A 50 8.94 -7.82 -8.78
C ALA A 50 9.68 -9.10 -9.18
N ALA A 51 10.19 -9.83 -8.18
CA ALA A 51 10.92 -11.08 -8.37
C ALA A 51 10.12 -12.19 -9.08
N ASN A 52 8.79 -12.06 -9.13
CA ASN A 52 7.87 -12.96 -9.84
C ASN A 52 7.56 -12.53 -11.29
N GLY A 53 8.17 -11.43 -11.78
CA GLY A 53 7.99 -10.91 -13.13
C GLY A 53 6.79 -9.98 -13.32
N GLN A 54 6.05 -9.62 -12.25
CA GLN A 54 4.95 -8.65 -12.31
C GLN A 54 5.44 -7.23 -11.99
N LEU A 55 4.75 -6.19 -12.48
CA LEU A 55 5.00 -4.83 -12.01
C LEU A 55 4.73 -4.73 -10.50
N ASN A 56 5.62 -4.11 -9.73
CA ASN A 56 5.44 -3.93 -8.28
C ASN A 56 4.11 -3.23 -7.95
N VAL A 57 3.62 -2.34 -8.82
CA VAL A 57 2.33 -1.66 -8.65
C VAL A 57 1.13 -2.61 -8.61
N CYS A 58 1.19 -3.75 -9.32
CA CYS A 58 0.10 -4.73 -9.31
C CYS A 58 -0.06 -5.36 -7.93
N HIS A 59 1.03 -5.61 -7.21
CA HIS A 59 0.98 -6.17 -5.87
C HIS A 59 0.30 -5.21 -4.89
N SER A 60 0.71 -3.94 -4.91
CA SER A 60 0.10 -2.91 -4.07
C SER A 60 -1.39 -2.70 -4.39
N LEU A 61 -1.77 -2.80 -5.67
CA LEU A 61 -3.17 -2.75 -6.10
C LEU A 61 -4.01 -3.94 -5.61
N GLU A 62 -3.45 -5.15 -5.61
CA GLU A 62 -4.14 -6.34 -5.12
C GLU A 62 -4.40 -6.23 -3.61
N ILE A 63 -3.42 -5.77 -2.84
CA ILE A 63 -3.57 -5.53 -1.40
C ILE A 63 -4.60 -4.42 -1.16
N ALA A 64 -4.47 -3.28 -1.86
CA ALA A 64 -5.41 -2.17 -1.74
C ALA A 64 -6.84 -2.60 -2.05
N ARG A 65 -7.04 -3.47 -3.05
CA ARG A 65 -8.34 -4.07 -3.37
C ARG A 65 -8.84 -4.99 -2.25
N SER A 66 -7.99 -5.85 -1.69
CA SER A 66 -8.37 -6.67 -0.53
C SER A 66 -8.77 -5.79 0.66
N SER A 67 -8.10 -4.65 0.85
CA SER A 67 -8.47 -3.68 1.89
C SER A 67 -9.79 -2.95 1.66
N THR A 68 -10.36 -2.97 0.44
CA THR A 68 -11.70 -2.39 0.20
C THR A 68 -12.84 -3.22 0.81
N ASP A 69 -12.59 -4.51 1.08
CA ASP A 69 -13.56 -5.39 1.76
C ASP A 69 -13.46 -5.30 3.29
N ASP A 70 -12.35 -4.75 3.79
CA ASP A 70 -12.08 -4.59 5.22
C ASP A 70 -12.89 -3.40 5.77
N ILE A 71 -13.99 -3.74 6.45
CA ILE A 71 -15.00 -2.79 6.92
C ILE A 71 -14.36 -1.76 7.88
N GLY A 72 -14.40 -0.48 7.51
CA GLY A 72 -14.21 0.64 8.43
C GLY A 72 -12.89 1.42 8.32
N LEU A 73 -12.02 1.07 7.37
CA LEU A 73 -10.72 1.72 7.21
C LEU A 73 -10.67 2.79 6.08
N GLY A 74 -11.63 2.76 5.14
CA GLY A 74 -11.87 3.83 4.17
C GLY A 74 -10.69 4.13 3.22
N ALA A 75 -10.63 5.37 2.73
CA ALA A 75 -9.61 5.81 1.76
C ALA A 75 -8.18 5.76 2.32
N VAL A 76 -8.01 6.06 3.61
CA VAL A 76 -6.71 6.13 4.27
C VAL A 76 -5.96 4.80 4.20
N SER A 77 -6.64 3.66 4.38
CA SER A 77 -5.99 2.35 4.27
C SER A 77 -5.69 1.94 2.86
N ILE A 78 -6.53 2.33 1.89
CA ILE A 78 -6.27 2.08 0.48
C ILE A 78 -5.00 2.85 0.05
N ILE A 79 -4.91 4.14 0.42
CA ILE A 79 -3.74 4.97 0.17
C ILE A 79 -2.51 4.37 0.85
N SER A 80 -2.62 3.99 2.13
CA SER A 80 -1.52 3.37 2.87
C SER A 80 -1.06 2.06 2.22
N ALA A 81 -1.99 1.22 1.75
CA ALA A 81 -1.67 -0.03 1.04
C ALA A 81 -1.00 0.21 -0.32
N LEU A 82 -1.35 1.29 -1.03
CA LEU A 82 -0.68 1.66 -2.28
C LEU A 82 0.75 2.15 -2.03
N LEU A 83 0.95 2.92 -0.95
CA LEU A 83 2.22 3.61 -0.67
C LEU A 83 3.20 2.83 0.22
N HIS A 84 2.76 1.79 0.93
CA HIS A 84 3.62 1.07 1.89
C HIS A 84 4.89 0.51 1.24
N ASP A 85 4.77 0.05 0.00
CA ASP A 85 5.83 -0.64 -0.72
C ASP A 85 6.84 0.36 -1.31
N ILE A 86 6.38 1.56 -1.70
CA ILE A 86 7.28 2.61 -2.23
C ILE A 86 8.15 3.23 -1.16
N VAL A 87 7.61 3.51 0.04
CA VAL A 87 8.39 4.10 1.14
C VAL A 87 9.56 3.20 1.54
N ASN A 88 9.40 1.88 1.38
CA ASN A 88 10.43 0.90 1.72
C ASN A 88 11.39 0.57 0.56
N LYS A 89 10.95 0.72 -0.70
CA LYS A 89 11.73 0.28 -1.88
C LYS A 89 12.22 1.41 -2.78
N THR A 90 11.80 2.65 -2.57
CA THR A 90 12.15 3.80 -3.41
C THR A 90 12.66 4.97 -2.58
N GLU A 91 12.98 6.10 -3.23
CA GLU A 91 13.48 7.32 -2.57
C GLU A 91 12.37 8.15 -1.91
N VAL A 92 11.12 7.69 -1.93
CA VAL A 92 9.99 8.40 -1.32
C VAL A 92 10.10 8.36 0.21
N THR A 93 10.11 9.54 0.82
CA THR A 93 10.22 9.69 2.28
C THR A 93 8.86 9.77 2.97
N LEU A 94 8.80 9.36 4.24
CA LEU A 94 7.59 9.50 5.07
C LEU A 94 7.15 10.97 5.21
N GLU A 95 8.09 11.92 5.17
CA GLU A 95 7.77 13.36 5.20
C GLU A 95 7.02 13.81 3.95
N GLN A 96 7.39 13.32 2.76
CA GLN A 96 6.64 13.59 1.53
C GLN A 96 5.23 13.02 1.59
N VAL A 97 5.09 11.78 2.09
CA VAL A 97 3.77 11.16 2.25
C VAL A 97 2.92 11.94 3.25
N ARG A 98 3.50 12.45 4.33
CA ARG A 98 2.83 13.28 5.32
C ARG A 98 2.34 14.61 4.72
N ASP A 99 3.14 15.23 3.85
CA ASP A 99 2.78 16.51 3.20
C ASP A 99 1.67 16.32 2.15
N GLU A 100 1.72 15.23 1.37
CA GLU A 100 0.73 14.97 0.31
C GLU A 100 -0.59 14.36 0.81
N PHE A 101 -0.54 13.43 1.78
CA PHE A 101 -1.69 12.61 2.20
C PHE A 101 -2.07 12.78 3.68
N GLY A 102 -1.31 13.61 4.41
CA GLY A 102 -1.55 13.90 5.81
C GLY A 102 -0.89 12.94 6.81
N ASP A 103 -0.97 13.33 8.08
CA ASP A 103 -0.29 12.64 9.18
C ASP A 103 -0.80 11.21 9.41
N THR A 104 -2.11 10.98 9.26
CA THR A 104 -2.74 9.68 9.48
C THR A 104 -2.18 8.59 8.56
N VAL A 105 -2.02 8.91 7.27
CA VAL A 105 -1.46 7.98 6.27
C VAL A 105 0.01 7.68 6.57
N ALA A 106 0.80 8.72 6.83
CA ALA A 106 2.22 8.55 7.16
C ALA A 106 2.42 7.72 8.44
N HIS A 107 1.59 7.94 9.46
CA HIS A 107 1.66 7.18 10.70
C HIS A 107 1.30 5.70 10.50
N LEU A 108 0.27 5.39 9.71
CA LEU A 108 -0.09 4.00 9.41
C LEU A 108 1.01 3.25 8.66
N ILE A 109 1.64 3.90 7.67
CA ILE A 109 2.76 3.31 6.93
C ILE A 109 3.95 3.11 7.86
N GLU A 110 4.25 4.07 8.73
CA GLU A 110 5.32 3.94 9.73
C GLU A 110 5.09 2.75 10.67
N GLU A 111 3.88 2.61 11.20
CA GLU A 111 3.50 1.50 12.09
C GLU A 111 3.57 0.15 11.34
N TYR A 112 3.10 0.09 10.09
CA TYR A 112 3.20 -1.12 9.26
C TYR A 112 4.66 -1.50 8.98
N ALA A 113 5.50 -0.52 8.66
CA ALA A 113 6.93 -0.74 8.43
C ALA A 113 7.64 -1.24 9.70
N LYS A 114 7.32 -0.69 10.87
CA LYS A 114 7.82 -1.17 12.17
C LYS A 114 7.44 -2.63 12.40
N LEU A 115 6.18 -3.00 12.16
CA LEU A 115 5.69 -4.38 12.30
C LEU A 115 6.38 -5.34 11.34
N SER A 116 6.61 -4.92 10.08
CA SER A 116 7.33 -5.71 9.08
C SER A 116 8.82 -5.91 9.43
N GLY A 117 9.44 -4.91 10.08
CA GLY A 117 10.81 -4.97 10.58
C GLY A 117 11.01 -5.86 11.82
N LEU A 118 9.94 -6.28 12.49
CA LEU A 118 9.98 -7.27 13.57
C LEU A 118 10.28 -8.65 12.98
N ASN A 119 11.56 -8.89 12.73
CA ASN A 119 12.09 -10.21 12.36
C ASN A 119 11.66 -11.25 13.40
N THR A 120 10.65 -12.07 13.04
CA THR A 120 10.17 -13.23 13.80
C THR A 120 11.24 -14.32 14.02
N ASN A 121 12.46 -14.10 13.53
CA ASN A 121 13.61 -15.00 13.67
C ASN A 121 14.40 -14.83 14.99
N ARG A 122 13.96 -13.91 15.87
CA ARG A 122 14.56 -13.71 17.21
C ARG A 122 13.55 -13.68 18.35
N ILE A 123 12.37 -14.24 18.15
CA ILE A 123 11.56 -14.63 19.29
C ILE A 123 12.01 -16.04 19.69
N GLU A 124 13.14 -16.10 20.42
CA GLU A 124 13.18 -17.07 21.51
C GLU A 124 11.91 -16.81 22.30
N VAL A 125 10.98 -17.76 22.22
CA VAL A 125 9.67 -17.71 22.88
C VAL A 125 9.91 -17.83 24.38
N ASN A 126 10.46 -16.77 24.98
CA ASN A 126 10.42 -16.61 26.42
C ASN A 126 9.03 -16.10 26.74
N SER A 127 8.15 -17.06 27.01
CA SER A 127 6.70 -16.96 27.23
C SER A 127 6.25 -15.84 28.21
N VAL A 128 7.19 -15.21 28.92
CA VAL A 128 6.95 -14.02 29.75
C VAL A 128 6.62 -12.75 28.95
N LYS A 129 7.26 -12.50 27.80
CA LYS A 129 7.02 -11.23 27.06
C LYS A 129 5.66 -11.20 26.37
N PHE A 130 5.17 -12.35 25.92
CA PHE A 130 3.86 -12.45 25.27
C PHE A 130 2.70 -12.23 26.26
N ARG A 131 2.90 -12.61 27.54
CA ARG A 131 1.90 -12.43 28.60
C ARG A 131 1.68 -10.98 29.02
N ASN A 132 2.68 -10.12 28.88
CA ASN A 132 2.59 -8.70 29.26
C ASN A 132 2.01 -7.80 28.16
N LEU A 133 1.69 -8.34 26.98
CA LEU A 133 1.09 -7.58 25.88
C LEU A 133 -0.44 -7.55 25.96
N PHE A 134 -1.05 -8.45 26.74
CA PHE A 134 -2.51 -8.64 26.84
C PHE A 134 -3.05 -8.54 28.27
N MET A 135 -2.31 -7.92 29.18
CA MET A 135 -2.72 -7.59 30.54
C MET A 135 -2.41 -6.11 30.81
#